data_AF-A0A1V6J5D3-F1
#
_entry.id   AF-A0A1V6J5D3-F1
#
_cell.length_a   1.000
_cell.length_b   1.000
_cell.length_c   1.000
_cell.angle_alpha   90.00
_cell.angle_beta   90.00
_cell.angle_gamma   90.00
#
_symmetry.space_group_name_H-M   'P 1'
#
loop_
_entity.id
_entity.type
_entity.pdbx_description
1 polymer ?
#
loop_
_entity_poly.entity_id
_entity_poly.type
_entity_poly.pdbx_seq_one_letter_code
_entity_poly.pdbx_strand_id
1 'polypeptide(L)'
;MGCDSVHIHHLAVKPSPIVDLGPDVVICQGESHTFDAGYNPDYTYLWNNNQTSHQITVSTTGYYSVSVTNREQCTRTDEVYLFVSPLPGPLQIKHN
;
A
#
# COMPACT_ATOMS: atom_id res chain seq x y z
N MET A 1 37.21 -42.76 -15.18
CA MET A 1 37.39 -42.13 -13.85
C MET A 1 37.17 -40.64 -14.09
N GLY A 2 36.04 -39.99 -13.84
CA GLY A 2 34.92 -40.25 -12.95
C GLY A 2 34.74 -39.00 -12.08
N CYS A 3 33.58 -38.33 -12.23
CA CYS A 3 33.04 -37.22 -11.44
C CYS A 3 33.43 -35.78 -11.85
N ASP A 4 32.57 -35.17 -12.66
CA ASP A 4 32.22 -33.77 -12.46
C ASP A 4 30.93 -33.76 -11.62
N SER A 5 31.06 -33.40 -10.34
CA SER A 5 29.91 -33.35 -9.44
C SER A 5 29.18 -32.04 -9.71
N VAL A 6 28.30 -32.03 -10.70
CA VAL A 6 27.44 -30.87 -10.97
C VAL A 6 26.43 -30.75 -9.82
N HIS A 7 26.75 -29.88 -8.85
CA HIS A 7 25.84 -29.52 -7.78
C HIS A 7 24.80 -28.52 -8.35
N ILE A 8 23.64 -29.03 -8.76
CA ILE A 8 22.54 -28.17 -9.20
C ILE A 8 21.89 -27.54 -7.96
N HIS A 9 22.30 -26.31 -7.63
CA HIS A 9 21.53 -25.48 -6.71
C HIS A 9 20.22 -25.11 -7.39
N HIS A 10 19.14 -25.79 -6.99
CA HIS A 10 17.79 -25.35 -7.31
C HIS A 10 17.53 -24.05 -6.57
N LEU A 11 17.85 -22.91 -7.19
CA LEU A 11 17.40 -21.61 -6.72
C LEU A 11 15.89 -21.53 -7.01
N ALA A 12 15.08 -21.97 -6.06
CA ALA A 12 13.65 -21.73 -6.10
C ALA A 12 13.44 -20.23 -5.92
N VAL A 13 13.10 -19.52 -7.00
CA VAL A 13 12.68 -18.12 -6.92
C VAL A 13 11.41 -18.09 -6.09
N LYS A 14 11.52 -17.59 -4.86
CA LYS A 14 10.38 -17.51 -3.95
C LYS A 14 9.38 -16.48 -4.50
N PRO A 15 8.07 -16.80 -4.53
CA PRO A 15 7.08 -15.85 -5.02
C PRO A 15 7.06 -14.61 -4.11
N SER A 16 7.36 -13.45 -4.69
CA SER A 16 7.24 -12.17 -3.97
C SER A 16 5.76 -11.78 -3.84
N PRO A 17 5.37 -11.09 -2.75
CA PRO A 17 4.05 -10.48 -2.67
C PRO A 17 3.79 -9.59 -3.89
N ILE A 18 2.54 -9.50 -4.32
CA ILE A 18 2.09 -8.45 -5.25
C ILE A 18 1.32 -7.46 -4.39
N VAL A 19 1.71 -6.19 -4.43
CA VAL A 19 1.02 -5.09 -3.73
C VAL A 19 0.92 -3.93 -4.70
N ASP A 20 -0.29 -3.39 -4.80
CA ASP A 20 -0.66 -2.29 -5.70
C ASP A 20 -1.83 -1.54 -5.06
N LEU A 21 -1.56 -0.34 -4.57
CA LEU A 21 -2.53 0.57 -3.95
C LEU A 21 -3.28 1.41 -4.99
N GLY A 22 -2.92 1.28 -6.27
CA GLY A 22 -3.49 2.05 -7.37
C GLY A 22 -2.92 3.46 -7.48
N PRO A 23 -3.58 4.33 -8.26
CA PRO A 23 -3.14 5.70 -8.49
C PRO A 23 -3.44 6.62 -7.30
N ASP A 24 -2.85 7.82 -7.33
CA ASP A 24 -3.17 8.90 -6.39
C ASP A 24 -4.67 9.22 -6.34
N VAL A 25 -5.15 9.56 -5.15
CA VAL A 25 -6.57 9.74 -4.86
C VAL A 25 -6.86 11.18 -4.43
N VAL A 26 -7.94 11.75 -4.96
CA VAL A 26 -8.50 13.02 -4.49
C VAL A 26 -9.84 12.75 -3.83
N ILE A 27 -10.02 13.23 -2.59
CA ILE A 27 -11.31 13.19 -1.87
C ILE A 27 -11.73 14.60 -1.46
N CYS A 28 -13.01 14.81 -1.18
CA CYS A 28 -13.49 16.07 -0.59
C CYS A 28 -13.25 16.09 0.92
N GLN A 29 -13.10 17.29 1.48
CA GLN A 29 -13.05 17.46 2.93
C GLN A 29 -14.32 16.92 3.58
N GLY A 30 -14.15 16.03 4.56
CA GLY A 30 -15.23 15.31 5.23
C GLY A 30 -15.46 13.89 4.71
N GLU A 31 -14.84 13.52 3.59
CA GLU A 31 -14.83 12.16 3.07
C GLU A 31 -13.63 11.36 3.62
N SER A 32 -13.67 10.05 3.43
CA SER A 32 -12.58 9.13 3.72
C SER A 32 -12.38 8.17 2.55
N HIS A 33 -11.15 7.72 2.36
CA HIS A 33 -10.79 6.70 1.40
C HIS A 33 -10.21 5.47 2.10
N THR A 34 -10.45 4.29 1.54
CA THR A 34 -9.85 3.04 2.04
C THR A 34 -8.84 2.53 1.04
N PHE A 35 -7.58 2.42 1.45
CA PHE A 35 -6.54 1.74 0.69
C PHE A 35 -6.50 0.27 1.11
N ASP A 36 -6.44 -0.62 0.12
CA ASP A 36 -6.36 -2.08 0.32
C ASP A 36 -5.08 -2.61 -0.31
N ALA A 37 -4.20 -3.19 0.51
CA ALA A 37 -2.95 -3.82 0.07
C ALA A 37 -3.14 -5.28 -0.41
N GLY A 38 -4.39 -5.74 -0.48
CA GLY A 38 -4.76 -7.11 -0.80
C GLY A 38 -4.78 -8.01 0.44
N TYR A 39 -5.82 -8.83 0.60
CA TYR A 39 -5.91 -9.77 1.72
C TYR A 39 -5.16 -11.07 1.43
N ASN A 40 -4.20 -11.38 2.30
CA ASN A 40 -3.57 -12.69 2.40
C ASN A 40 -3.25 -13.01 3.88
N PRO A 41 -3.69 -14.17 4.40
CA PRO A 41 -3.49 -14.55 5.80
C PRO A 41 -2.04 -14.90 6.15
N ASP A 42 -1.20 -15.15 5.14
CA ASP A 42 0.19 -15.55 5.32
C ASP A 42 1.14 -14.35 5.23
N TYR A 43 0.60 -13.14 5.02
CA TYR A 43 1.37 -11.91 4.87
C TYR A 43 1.23 -11.02 6.10
N THR A 44 2.29 -10.27 6.39
CA THR A 44 2.28 -9.19 7.37
C THR A 44 2.31 -7.85 6.65
N TYR A 45 1.60 -6.87 7.19
CA TYR A 45 1.46 -5.54 6.64
C TYR A 45 2.03 -4.54 7.64
N LEU A 46 2.74 -3.54 7.15
CA LEU A 46 3.20 -2.41 7.94
C LEU A 46 3.02 -1.13 7.14
N TRP A 47 2.13 -0.28 7.61
CA TRP A 47 1.89 1.04 7.03
C TRP A 47 2.78 2.10 7.67
N ASN A 48 3.04 3.19 6.96
CA ASN A 48 3.81 4.34 7.47
C ASN A 48 3.17 5.05 8.68
N ASN A 49 1.89 4.78 8.96
CA ASN A 49 1.17 5.24 10.16
C ASN A 49 1.17 4.21 11.30
N ASN A 50 2.02 3.17 11.22
CA ASN A 50 2.15 2.05 12.17
C ASN A 50 0.93 1.12 12.25
N GLN A 51 0.00 1.18 11.29
CA GLN A 51 -1.06 0.18 11.19
C GLN A 51 -0.53 -1.12 10.57
N THR A 52 -1.15 -2.24 10.92
CA THR A 52 -0.76 -3.59 10.46
C THR A 52 -1.90 -4.37 9.81
N SER A 53 -3.04 -3.72 9.61
CA SER A 53 -4.17 -4.26 8.85
C SER A 53 -3.82 -4.27 7.35
N HIS A 54 -4.40 -5.19 6.58
CA HIS A 54 -4.31 -5.17 5.11
C HIS A 54 -5.00 -3.96 4.48
N GLN A 55 -5.95 -3.35 5.21
CA GLN A 55 -6.67 -2.14 4.81
C GLN A 55 -6.49 -1.02 5.83
N ILE A 56 -6.41 0.22 5.34
CA ILE A 56 -6.46 1.43 6.15
C ILE A 56 -7.49 2.39 5.60
N THR A 57 -8.23 3.06 6.49
CA THR A 57 -9.15 4.14 6.12
C THR A 57 -8.57 5.47 6.57
N VAL A 58 -8.44 6.40 5.63
CA VAL A 58 -7.72 7.65 5.80
C VAL A 58 -8.53 8.82 5.24
N SER A 59 -8.35 10.00 5.84
CA SER A 59 -9.10 11.21 5.48
C SER A 59 -8.23 12.47 5.55
N THR A 60 -6.91 12.31 5.51
CA THR A 60 -5.94 13.39 5.67
C THR A 60 -4.97 13.39 4.51
N THR A 61 -4.66 14.56 3.98
CA THR A 61 -3.70 14.70 2.88
C THR A 61 -2.33 14.16 3.30
N GLY A 62 -1.72 13.32 2.46
CA GLY A 62 -0.40 12.76 2.74
C GLY A 62 -0.05 11.57 1.85
N TYR A 63 1.20 11.13 2.00
CA TYR A 63 1.65 9.86 1.42
C TYR A 63 1.29 8.71 2.34
N TYR A 64 0.80 7.62 1.75
CA TYR A 64 0.51 6.37 2.42
C TYR A 64 1.31 5.28 1.75
N SER A 65 2.16 4.59 2.52
CA SER A 65 2.94 3.47 2.02
C SER A 65 2.73 2.25 2.90
N VAL A 66 2.71 1.08 2.26
CA VAL A 66 2.55 -0.22 2.90
C VAL A 66 3.73 -1.10 2.54
N SER A 67 4.31 -1.77 3.53
CA SER A 67 5.27 -2.84 3.34
C SER A 67 4.59 -4.18 3.65
N VAL A 68 4.54 -5.06 2.65
CA VAL A 68 3.93 -6.39 2.73
C VAL A 68 5.04 -7.44 2.72
N THR A 69 5.07 -8.30 3.74
CA THR A 69 6.07 -9.37 3.87
C THR A 69 5.40 -10.73 3.93
N ASN A 70 5.85 -11.68 3.12
CA ASN A 70 5.34 -13.06 3.17
C ASN A 70 6.06 -13.93 4.21
N ARG A 71 5.56 -15.15 4.44
CA ARG A 71 6.22 -16.17 5.30
C ARG A 71 7.67 -16.45 4.95
N GLU A 72 8.01 -16.32 3.68
CA GLU A 72 9.34 -16.56 3.14
C GLU A 72 10.31 -15.37 3.31
N GLN A 73 9.88 -14.32 4.03
CA GLN A 73 10.63 -13.09 4.30
C GLN A 73 10.93 -12.26 3.05
N CYS A 74 10.14 -12.42 1.97
CA CYS A 74 10.18 -11.51 0.83
C CYS A 74 9.25 -10.33 1.10
N THR A 75 9.79 -9.12 0.95
CA THR A 75 9.06 -7.87 1.16
C THR A 75 8.83 -7.14 -0.16
N ARG A 76 7.65 -6.51 -0.27
CA ARG A 76 7.33 -5.51 -1.28
C ARG A 76 6.69 -4.30 -0.63
N THR A 77 6.87 -3.16 -1.26
CA THR A 77 6.35 -1.88 -0.79
C THR A 77 5.67 -1.18 -1.94
N ASP A 78 4.60 -0.46 -1.62
CA ASP A 78 3.96 0.47 -2.53
C ASP A 78 3.58 1.76 -1.80
N GLU A 79 3.46 2.86 -2.54
CA GLU A 79 3.20 4.21 -2.02
C GLU A 79 2.22 4.94 -2.93
N VAL A 80 1.26 5.64 -2.30
CA VAL A 80 0.22 6.43 -2.98
C VAL A 80 0.04 7.78 -2.27
N TYR A 81 -0.32 8.81 -3.02
CA TYR A 81 -0.66 10.12 -2.47
C TYR A 81 -2.19 10.31 -2.38
N LEU A 82 -2.64 10.79 -1.22
CA LEU A 82 -4.03 11.23 -1.03
C LEU A 82 -4.06 12.75 -0.88
N PHE A 83 -4.91 13.41 -1.66
CA PHE A 83 -5.19 14.84 -1.57
C PHE A 83 -6.63 15.09 -1.11
N VAL A 84 -6.78 15.82 -0.01
CA VAL A 84 -8.09 16.29 0.47
C VAL A 84 -8.37 17.68 -0.10
N SER A 85 -9.33 17.76 -1.02
CA SER A 85 -9.81 19.01 -1.60
C SER A 85 -10.71 19.75 -0.59
N PRO A 86 -10.42 21.02 -0.26
CA PRO A 86 -11.29 21.79 0.63
C PRO A 86 -12.67 22.01 0.01
N LEU A 87 -13.69 22.08 0.85
CA LEU A 87 -15.04 22.45 0.39
C LEU A 87 -15.03 23.90 -0.09
N PRO A 88 -15.78 24.23 -1.18
CA PRO A 88 -16.02 25.62 -1.53
C PRO A 88 -16.60 26.35 -0.32
N GLY A 89 -16.05 27.53 0.00
CA GLY A 89 -16.61 28.36 1.06
C GLY A 89 -18.09 28.68 0.79
N PRO A 90 -18.89 28.97 1.83
CA PRO A 90 -20.28 29.34 1.64
C PRO A 90 -20.36 30.53 0.68
N LEU A 91 -21.26 30.45 -0.30
CA LEU A 91 -21.53 31.53 -1.24
C LEU A 91 -21.77 32.81 -0.45
N GLN A 92 -20.83 33.74 -0.49
CA GLN A 92 -21.01 35.07 0.06
C GLN A 92 -21.93 35.82 -0.91
N ILE A 93 -23.24 35.68 -0.73
CA ILE A 93 -24.21 36.57 -1.41
C ILE A 93 -23.96 37.95 -0.80
N LYS A 94 -23.15 38.77 -1.49
CA LYS A 94 -23.01 40.19 -1.13
C LYS A 94 -24.36 40.86 -1.37
N HIS A 95 -25.16 41.01 -0.32
CA HIS A 95 -26.22 42.02 -0.32
C HIS A 95 -25.53 43.39 -0.33
N ASN A 96 -25.61 44.06 -1.48
CA ASN A 96 -25.28 45.47 -1.64
C ASN A 96 -26.55 46.22 -2.01
#